data_AF-A0A370F8J4-F1
#
_entry.id   AF-A0A370F8J4-F1
#
_cell.length_a   1.000
_cell.length_b   1.000
_cell.length_c   1.000
_cell.angle_alpha   90.00
_cell.angle_beta   90.00
_cell.angle_gamma   90.00
#
_symmetry.space_group_name_H-M   'P 1'
#
loop_
_entity.id
_entity.type
_entity.pdbx_description
1 polymer ?
#
loop_
_entity_poly.entity_id
_entity_poly.type
_entity_poly.pdbx_seq_one_letter_code
_entity_poly.pdbx_strand_id
1 'polypeptide(L)'
;MGKELLSFRLDPLDDESPAVLVARQHGVQHQTFAVAPASACPAFDTISGMPLIQISQTPGLTAEQKRETIAAVTEAYAEATGKNASSVWVTITEVPREHWGVGGEPLG
;
A
#
# COMPACT_ATOMS: atom_id res chain seq x y z
N MET A 1 -33.70 18.24 -39.63
CA MET A 1 -32.33 17.90 -39.17
C MET A 1 -32.14 18.49 -37.78
N GLY A 2 -32.58 17.78 -36.74
CA GLY A 2 -32.62 18.27 -35.36
C GLY A 2 -31.44 17.73 -34.57
N LYS A 3 -30.67 18.62 -33.95
CA LYS A 3 -29.59 18.31 -33.01
C LYS A 3 -30.21 17.86 -31.69
N GLU A 4 -30.22 16.56 -31.42
CA GLU A 4 -30.61 16.04 -30.10
C GLU A 4 -29.57 16.48 -29.06
N LEU A 5 -30.04 17.29 -28.11
CA LEU A 5 -29.24 17.83 -27.03
C LEU A 5 -29.25 16.81 -25.89
N LEU A 6 -28.12 16.11 -25.70
CA LEU A 6 -27.90 15.26 -24.53
C LEU A 6 -27.94 16.14 -23.28
N SER A 7 -28.93 15.93 -22.42
CA SER A 7 -29.04 16.63 -21.13
C SER A 7 -28.33 15.82 -20.05
N PHE A 8 -27.15 16.28 -19.63
CA PHE A 8 -26.42 15.73 -18.49
C PHE A 8 -26.83 16.48 -17.23
N ARG A 9 -27.31 15.76 -16.21
CA ARG A 9 -27.56 16.32 -14.87
C ARG A 9 -26.54 15.69 -13.92
N LEU A 10 -25.79 16.52 -13.21
CA LEU A 10 -24.97 16.10 -12.07
C LEU A 10 -25.83 16.23 -10.82
N ASP A 11 -26.10 15.12 -10.15
CA ASP A 11 -26.69 15.14 -8.81
C ASP A 11 -25.60 15.43 -7.77
N PRO A 12 -25.91 16.19 -6.71
CA PRO A 12 -24.96 16.49 -5.64
C PRO A 12 -24.52 15.23 -4.90
N LEU A 13 -23.25 15.22 -4.49
CA LEU A 13 -22.56 14.11 -3.85
C LEU A 13 -23.08 13.91 -2.42
N ASP A 14 -23.74 12.78 -2.15
CA ASP A 14 -23.87 12.24 -0.80
C ASP A 14 -22.69 11.30 -0.54
N ASP A 15 -22.06 11.43 0.64
CA ASP A 15 -20.77 10.84 1.06
C ASP A 15 -20.73 9.30 1.05
N GLU A 16 -21.88 8.63 0.93
CA GLU A 16 -22.03 7.18 1.07
C GLU A 16 -22.57 6.50 -0.22
N SER A 17 -22.34 7.06 -1.42
CA SER A 17 -22.64 6.38 -2.68
C SER A 17 -21.79 6.87 -3.85
N PRO A 18 -21.22 5.98 -4.70
CA PRO A 18 -20.41 6.40 -5.82
C PRO A 18 -21.27 7.09 -6.89
N ALA A 19 -20.75 8.19 -7.47
CA ALA A 19 -21.39 8.91 -8.56
C ALA A 19 -21.66 7.98 -9.76
N VAL A 20 -22.92 7.87 -10.17
CA VAL A 20 -23.34 7.01 -11.28
C VAL A 20 -23.55 7.85 -12.53
N LEU A 21 -22.75 7.63 -13.58
CA LEU A 21 -23.03 8.18 -14.90
C LEU A 21 -24.06 7.29 -15.61
N VAL A 22 -25.33 7.70 -15.61
CA VAL A 22 -26.40 6.96 -16.30
C VAL A 22 -26.61 7.50 -17.71
N ALA A 23 -26.01 6.86 -18.71
CA ALA A 23 -26.36 7.09 -20.12
C ALA A 23 -27.51 6.15 -20.52
N ARG A 24 -28.67 6.71 -20.88
CA ARG A 24 -29.78 5.92 -21.44
C ARG A 24 -29.66 5.90 -22.97
N GLN A 25 -29.37 4.73 -23.53
CA GLN A 25 -29.61 4.44 -24.95
C GLN A 25 -30.59 3.28 -25.05
N HIS A 26 -31.67 3.47 -25.81
CA HIS A 26 -32.72 2.47 -25.97
C HIS A 26 -32.18 1.23 -26.69
N GLY A 27 -32.22 0.06 -26.02
CA GLY A 27 -32.26 -1.23 -26.71
C GLY A 27 -31.16 -2.27 -26.44
N VAL A 28 -30.20 -2.06 -25.53
CA VAL A 28 -29.17 -3.08 -25.22
C VAL A 28 -29.10 -3.32 -23.71
N GLN A 29 -29.13 -4.59 -23.32
CA GLN A 29 -29.08 -5.09 -21.95
C GLN A 29 -27.94 -4.43 -21.15
N HIS A 30 -28.28 -4.00 -19.93
CA HIS A 30 -27.38 -3.36 -19.00
C HIS A 30 -26.21 -4.30 -18.63
N GLN A 31 -25.02 -4.04 -19.13
CA GLN A 31 -23.79 -4.52 -18.49
C GLN A 31 -23.11 -3.33 -17.81
N THR A 32 -23.27 -3.28 -16.49
CA THR A 32 -22.52 -2.39 -15.62
C THR A 32 -21.08 -2.90 -15.53
N PHE A 33 -20.13 -2.18 -16.14
CA PHE A 33 -18.71 -2.32 -15.81
C PHE A 33 -18.42 -1.38 -14.64
N ALA A 34 -18.02 -1.94 -13.49
CA ALA A 34 -17.54 -1.14 -12.38
C ALA A 34 -16.21 -0.48 -12.79
N VAL A 35 -16.20 0.84 -12.89
CA VAL A 35 -14.95 1.61 -12.88
C VAL A 35 -14.60 1.80 -11.41
N ALA A 36 -13.55 1.11 -10.95
CA ALA A 36 -13.03 1.34 -9.60
C ALA A 36 -12.58 2.81 -9.47
N PRO A 37 -12.90 3.50 -8.37
CA PRO A 37 -12.43 4.86 -8.16
C PRO A 37 -10.91 4.89 -8.11
N ALA A 38 -10.30 5.94 -8.67
CA ALA A 38 -8.84 6.14 -8.65
C ALA A 38 -8.23 6.14 -7.23
N SER A 39 -9.06 6.32 -6.20
CA SER A 39 -8.71 6.15 -4.77
C SER A 39 -8.35 4.70 -4.39
N ALA A 40 -8.59 3.72 -5.26
CA ALA A 40 -8.17 2.33 -5.08
C ALA A 40 -6.71 2.08 -5.53
N CYS A 41 -6.02 3.09 -6.09
CA CYS A 41 -4.58 3.05 -6.26
C CYS A 41 -3.91 3.76 -5.07
N PRO A 42 -3.35 3.05 -4.08
CA PRO A 42 -2.51 3.65 -3.05
C PRO A 42 -1.12 3.91 -3.65
N ALA A 43 -1.07 4.54 -4.82
CA ALA A 43 0.18 4.95 -5.44
C ALA A 43 0.31 6.44 -5.16
N PHE A 44 1.27 6.78 -4.31
CA PHE A 44 1.75 8.16 -4.08
C PHE A 44 1.00 9.03 -3.06
N ASP A 45 0.57 8.46 -1.93
CA ASP A 45 0.39 9.32 -0.75
C ASP A 45 1.78 9.69 -0.19
N THR A 46 2.23 10.87 -0.60
CA THR A 46 3.11 11.80 0.11
C THR A 46 4.38 11.22 0.78
N ILE A 47 5.56 11.70 0.35
CA ILE A 47 6.92 11.31 0.79
C ILE A 47 7.17 11.43 2.33
N SER A 48 6.18 11.88 3.10
CA SER A 48 6.10 11.82 4.57
C SER A 48 5.76 10.41 5.13
N GLY A 49 5.33 9.49 4.26
CA GLY A 49 4.70 8.21 4.63
C GLY A 49 5.51 6.93 4.46
N MET A 50 6.79 6.97 4.05
CA MET A 50 7.59 5.77 3.73
C MET A 50 8.67 5.47 4.79
N PRO A 51 8.31 4.81 5.90
CA PRO A 51 9.29 4.45 6.93
C PRO A 51 10.21 3.33 6.46
N LEU A 52 11.51 3.50 6.71
CA LEU A 52 12.52 2.46 6.53
C LEU A 52 12.93 1.91 7.89
N ILE A 53 12.84 0.60 8.05
CA ILE A 53 13.32 -0.15 9.21
C ILE A 53 14.52 -0.98 8.78
N GLN A 54 15.65 -0.79 9.45
CA GLN A 54 16.89 -1.51 9.16
C GLN A 54 17.24 -2.44 10.32
N ILE A 55 17.34 -3.72 10.03
CA ILE A 55 17.74 -4.76 10.98
C ILE A 55 19.16 -5.17 10.64
N SER A 56 20.09 -4.93 11.56
CA SER A 56 21.46 -5.46 11.48
C SER A 56 21.62 -6.55 12.52
N GLN A 57 22.13 -7.70 12.10
CA GLN A 57 22.28 -8.86 12.96
C GLN A 57 23.44 -9.74 12.50
N THR A 58 23.86 -10.70 13.33
CA THR A 58 24.81 -11.73 12.93
C THR A 58 24.17 -12.74 11.96
N PRO A 59 24.97 -13.48 11.19
CA PRO A 59 24.46 -14.48 10.26
C PRO A 59 23.89 -15.68 11.02
N GLY A 60 22.96 -16.41 10.39
CA GLY A 60 22.48 -17.69 10.91
C GLY A 60 20.96 -17.88 10.83
N LEU A 61 20.21 -16.88 10.38
CA LEU A 61 18.79 -17.05 10.12
C LEU A 61 18.56 -17.73 8.76
N THR A 62 17.60 -18.65 8.74
CA THR A 62 17.12 -19.23 7.49
C THR A 62 16.34 -18.19 6.67
N ALA A 63 16.12 -18.48 5.39
CA ALA A 63 15.28 -17.63 4.55
C ALA A 63 13.85 -17.50 5.11
N GLU A 64 13.31 -18.56 5.72
CA GLU A 64 11.99 -18.52 6.36
C GLU A 64 11.93 -17.52 7.50
N GLN A 65 12.87 -17.63 8.43
CA GLN A 65 12.94 -16.76 9.60
C GLN A 65 13.13 -15.29 9.20
N LYS A 66 13.89 -15.02 8.14
CA LYS A 66 14.02 -13.67 7.58
C LYS A 66 12.68 -13.14 7.04
N ARG A 67 11.88 -13.97 6.36
CA ARG A 67 10.54 -13.59 5.89
C ARG A 67 9.59 -13.30 7.05
N GLU A 68 9.55 -14.20 8.04
CA GLU A 68 8.72 -14.03 9.24
C GLU A 68 9.10 -12.78 10.01
N THR A 69 10.41 -12.50 10.16
CA THR A 69 10.91 -11.29 10.82
C THR A 69 10.44 -10.02 10.11
N ILE A 70 10.52 -9.97 8.78
CA ILE A 70 10.07 -8.82 7.99
C ILE A 70 8.56 -8.59 8.18
N ALA A 71 7.76 -9.67 8.13
CA ALA A 71 6.32 -9.58 8.29
C ALA A 71 5.95 -9.06 9.69
N ALA A 72 6.50 -9.67 10.74
CA ALA A 72 6.20 -9.31 12.13
C ALA A 72 6.58 -7.86 12.46
N VAL A 73 7.74 -7.40 11.99
CA VAL A 73 8.20 -6.02 12.22
C VAL A 73 7.33 -5.01 11.47
N THR A 74 6.89 -5.35 10.26
CA THR A 74 6.00 -4.50 9.47
C THR A 74 4.63 -4.36 10.14
N GLU A 75 4.05 -5.47 10.61
CA GLU A 75 2.79 -5.50 11.33
C GLU A 75 2.88 -4.69 12.62
N ALA A 76 3.88 -4.95 13.45
CA ALA A 76 4.09 -4.23 14.72
C ALA A 76 4.22 -2.71 14.50
N TYR A 77 4.93 -2.29 13.44
CA TYR A 77 5.05 -0.87 13.11
C TYR A 77 3.72 -0.26 12.66
N ALA A 78 2.98 -0.95 11.80
CA ALA A 78 1.69 -0.49 11.32
C ALA A 78 0.68 -0.36 12.48
N GLU A 79 0.62 -1.36 13.37
CA GLU A 79 -0.23 -1.35 14.55
C GLU A 79 0.11 -0.19 15.50
N ALA A 80 1.39 0.04 15.77
CA ALA A 80 1.83 1.08 16.71
C ALA A 80 1.62 2.51 16.18
N THR A 81 1.67 2.69 14.85
CA THR A 81 1.69 4.03 14.23
C THR A 81 0.41 4.39 13.47
N GLY A 82 -0.45 3.41 13.19
CA GLY A 82 -1.62 3.57 12.33
C GLY A 82 -1.29 3.80 10.85
N LYS A 83 -0.02 3.64 10.44
CA LYS A 83 0.41 3.80 9.04
C LYS A 83 0.10 2.56 8.22
N ASN A 84 -0.02 2.76 6.91
CA ASN A 84 -0.23 1.67 5.96
C ASN A 84 1.00 0.74 5.92
N ALA A 85 0.81 -0.55 6.21
CA ALA A 85 1.87 -1.57 6.15
C ALA A 85 2.57 -1.62 4.77
N SER A 86 1.86 -1.33 3.68
CA SER A 86 2.41 -1.34 2.31
C SER A 86 3.42 -0.22 2.06
N SER A 87 3.47 0.82 2.91
CA SER A 87 4.48 1.87 2.80
C SER A 87 5.71 1.61 3.66
N VAL A 88 5.71 0.55 4.49
CA VAL A 88 6.82 0.18 5.38
C VAL A 88 7.86 -0.63 4.61
N TRP A 89 9.10 -0.16 4.64
CA TRP A 89 10.23 -0.85 4.02
C TRP A 89 11.11 -1.47 5.10
N VAL A 90 11.48 -2.74 4.93
CA VAL A 90 12.33 -3.46 5.89
C VAL A 90 13.54 -4.05 5.16
N THR A 91 14.73 -3.81 5.69
CA THR A 91 15.96 -4.44 5.19
C THR A 91 16.63 -5.23 6.31
N ILE A 92 17.12 -6.43 5.99
CA ILE A 92 17.95 -7.25 6.90
C ILE A 92 19.38 -7.29 6.36
N THR A 93 20.34 -6.89 7.19
CA THR A 93 21.78 -6.97 6.91
C THR A 93 22.42 -7.95 7.87
N GLU A 94 23.02 -9.01 7.32
CA GLU A 94 23.78 -10.00 8.07
C GLU A 94 25.26 -9.60 8.08
N VAL A 95 25.77 -9.25 9.26
CA VAL A 95 27.15 -8.80 9.47
C VAL A 95 27.94 -9.94 10.11
N PRO A 96 29.07 -10.37 9.52
CA PRO A 96 29.94 -11.39 10.11
C PRO A 96 30.33 -11.07 11.56
N ARG A 97 30.53 -12.11 12.38
CA ARG A 97 30.75 -11.94 13.84
C ARG A 97 32.06 -11.20 14.14
N GLU A 98 33.06 -11.42 13.30
CA GLU A 98 34.37 -10.79 13.34
C GLU A 98 34.28 -9.28 13.09
N HIS A 99 33.20 -8.84 12.42
CA HIS A 99 32.93 -7.43 12.13
C HIS A 99 31.95 -6.81 13.14
N TRP A 100 31.46 -7.58 14.11
CA TRP A 100 30.51 -7.13 15.12
C TRP A 100 31.22 -6.92 16.46
N GLY A 101 31.48 -5.66 16.81
CA GLY A 101 32.15 -5.30 18.06
C GLY A 101 31.19 -5.06 19.22
N VAL A 102 31.49 -5.60 20.40
CA VAL A 102 30.81 -5.30 21.66
C VAL A 102 31.86 -5.02 22.74
N GLY A 103 31.84 -3.82 23.34
CA GLY A 103 32.79 -3.47 24.40
C GLY A 103 34.25 -3.37 23.97
N GLY A 104 34.51 -3.23 22.66
CA GLY A 104 35.86 -3.14 22.09
C GLY A 104 36.41 -4.45 21.50
N GLU A 105 35.70 -5.57 21.68
CA GLU A 105 36.10 -6.89 21.16
C GLU A 105 35.10 -7.39 20.11
N PRO A 106 35.56 -8.04 19.02
CA PRO A 106 34.69 -8.71 18.07
C PRO A 106 33.99 -9.93 18.72
N LEU A 107 32.83 -10.29 18.21
CA LEU A 107 32.07 -11.46 18.68
C LEU A 107 32.61 -12.81 18.16
N GLY A 108 33.67 -12.79 17.34
CA GLY A 108 34.30 -13.93 16.68
C GLY A 108 35.80 -13.75 16.62
#